data_AF-A0A1M3F1W8-F1
#
_entry.id   AF-A0A1M3F1W8-F1
#
_cell.length_a   1.000
_cell.length_b   1.000
_cell.length_c   1.000
_cell.angle_alpha   90.00
_cell.angle_beta   90.00
_cell.angle_gamma   90.00
#
_symmetry.space_group_name_H-M   'P 1'
#
loop_
_entity.id
_entity.type
_entity.pdbx_description
1 polymer ?
#
loop_
_entity_poly.entity_id
_entity_poly.type
_entity_poly.pdbx_seq_one_letter_code
_entity_poly.pdbx_strand_id
1 'polypeptide(L)'
;MDGASGPRGRRSSLRALLRSRAVVVLGATLALVAVRAATGPTSAAWTDPAYFTAAASSGSWVAASPFGTCTVVTMAGVPVAGRTCTVTGLVYVDFGDGKPVGQRTGHMNLTLATDARSDGSEQIRLDLLLAATTGLPTNWIWTNAAVTGGNLTAYPGYTCATLTQPGAPLTAYAPGWVSTTGTAQFQITEQRSSGKKSNYICT
;
A
#
# COMPACT_ATOMS: atom_id res chain seq x y z
N MET A 1 -1.69 -73.78 5.48
CA MET A 1 -1.47 -73.96 6.92
C MET A 1 -1.55 -72.58 7.54
N ASP A 2 -2.76 -72.02 7.58
CA ASP A 2 -3.74 -72.17 8.68
C ASP A 2 -3.23 -71.37 9.89
N GLY A 3 -3.91 -70.36 10.43
CA GLY A 3 -5.29 -69.92 10.31
C GLY A 3 -5.63 -69.09 11.56
N ALA A 4 -6.85 -68.57 11.57
CA ALA A 4 -7.60 -68.02 12.70
C ALA A 4 -7.45 -66.52 13.04
N SER A 5 -8.48 -65.74 13.40
CA SER A 5 -9.93 -65.65 13.12
C SER A 5 -10.56 -64.84 14.27
N GLY A 6 -11.03 -63.59 13.97
CA GLY A 6 -12.14 -62.84 14.63
C GLY A 6 -12.11 -62.59 16.16
N PRO A 7 -13.13 -61.92 16.77
CA PRO A 7 -14.41 -61.37 16.25
C PRO A 7 -14.62 -59.85 16.55
N ARG A 8 -15.27 -59.06 15.67
CA ARG A 8 -16.71 -58.66 15.63
C ARG A 8 -17.39 -58.24 16.96
N GLY A 9 -17.94 -57.02 16.99
CA GLY A 9 -19.37 -56.84 17.30
C GLY A 9 -19.79 -55.71 18.25
N ARG A 10 -20.63 -54.79 17.74
CA ARG A 10 -21.94 -54.30 18.28
C ARG A 10 -22.24 -52.95 17.62
N ARG A 11 -23.08 -52.82 16.57
CA ARG A 11 -24.52 -53.10 16.40
C ARG A 11 -25.45 -52.42 17.42
N SER A 12 -26.44 -51.74 16.83
CA SER A 12 -27.80 -51.42 17.32
C SER A 12 -27.91 -50.35 18.41
N SER A 13 -28.67 -49.28 18.21
CA SER A 13 -30.14 -49.40 18.15
C SER A 13 -30.84 -48.25 17.40
N LEU A 14 -31.64 -48.64 16.41
CA LEU A 14 -32.81 -47.94 15.89
C LEU A 14 -33.95 -47.96 16.92
N ARG A 15 -34.56 -46.82 17.22
CA ARG A 15 -36.03 -46.60 17.41
C ARG A 15 -36.27 -45.09 17.18
N ALA A 16 -36.72 -44.66 16.00
CA ALA A 16 -38.07 -44.74 15.45
C ALA A 16 -39.12 -43.89 16.22
N LEU A 17 -39.63 -42.88 15.49
CA LEU A 17 -41.01 -42.34 15.54
C LEU A 17 -41.32 -41.41 16.73
N LEU A 18 -41.96 -40.22 16.62
CA LEU A 18 -42.98 -39.75 15.68
C LEU A 18 -43.27 -38.24 15.95
N ARG A 19 -43.81 -37.56 14.92
CA ARG A 19 -44.68 -36.34 14.95
C ARG A 19 -44.00 -34.97 15.06
N SER A 20 -43.72 -34.32 13.93
CA SER A 20 -44.66 -33.46 13.16
C SER A 20 -44.95 -32.11 13.82
N ARG A 21 -44.18 -31.08 13.44
CA ARG A 21 -44.74 -29.79 13.00
C ARG A 21 -43.90 -29.26 11.85
N ALA A 22 -44.53 -29.19 10.69
CA ALA A 22 -44.05 -28.49 9.52
C ALA A 22 -43.91 -27.01 9.85
N VAL A 23 -42.71 -26.46 9.67
CA VAL A 23 -42.53 -25.04 9.37
C VAL A 23 -41.79 -25.00 8.05
N VAL A 24 -42.54 -24.68 7.00
CA VAL A 24 -42.02 -24.36 5.67
C VAL A 24 -41.20 -23.08 5.82
N VAL A 25 -39.87 -23.21 5.95
CA VAL A 25 -38.97 -22.07 5.76
C VAL A 25 -38.58 -22.08 4.29
N LEU A 26 -39.26 -21.22 3.56
CA LEU A 26 -39.02 -20.90 2.16
C LEU A 26 -37.53 -20.56 1.96
N GLY A 27 -36.80 -21.47 1.33
CA GLY A 27 -35.56 -21.16 0.64
C GLY A 27 -35.88 -20.88 -0.82
N ALA A 28 -35.64 -19.66 -1.30
CA ALA A 28 -35.49 -19.38 -2.72
C ALA A 28 -34.83 -18.01 -2.94
N THR A 29 -33.51 -18.06 -3.18
CA THR A 29 -32.77 -17.24 -4.15
C THR A 29 -33.00 -15.71 -4.13
N LEU A 30 -32.07 -14.98 -3.53
CA LEU A 30 -31.81 -13.58 -3.91
C LEU A 30 -31.31 -13.56 -5.36
N ALA A 31 -32.22 -13.31 -6.30
CA ALA A 31 -31.85 -12.80 -7.60
C ALA A 31 -31.34 -11.36 -7.40
N LEU A 32 -30.03 -11.16 -7.51
CA LEU A 32 -29.44 -9.84 -7.73
C LEU A 32 -30.01 -9.30 -9.05
N VAL A 33 -31.07 -8.50 -8.95
CA VAL A 33 -31.54 -7.68 -10.05
C VAL A 33 -30.43 -6.66 -10.30
N ALA A 34 -29.60 -6.91 -11.31
CA ALA A 34 -28.78 -5.89 -11.91
C ALA A 34 -29.73 -4.88 -12.57
N VAL A 35 -30.17 -3.89 -11.79
CA VAL A 35 -30.86 -2.72 -12.34
C VAL A 35 -29.85 -2.05 -13.25
N ARG A 36 -29.93 -2.33 -14.56
CA ARG A 36 -29.37 -1.45 -15.57
C ARG A 36 -30.11 -0.14 -15.41
N ALA A 37 -29.50 0.83 -14.75
CA ALA A 37 -29.96 2.19 -14.75
C ALA A 37 -30.02 2.64 -16.21
N ALA A 38 -31.22 2.69 -16.77
CA ALA A 38 -31.45 3.38 -18.03
C ALA A 38 -31.20 4.86 -17.73
N THR A 39 -30.06 5.38 -18.18
CA THR A 39 -29.77 6.81 -18.18
C THR A 39 -30.64 7.47 -19.24
N GLY A 40 -31.90 7.72 -18.91
CA GLY A 40 -32.73 8.67 -19.64
C GLY A 40 -32.45 10.10 -19.17
N PRO A 41 -32.64 11.12 -20.02
CA PRO A 41 -32.58 12.50 -19.57
C PRO A 41 -33.69 12.73 -18.54
N THR A 42 -33.30 12.97 -17.29
CA THR A 42 -34.19 13.48 -16.25
C THR A 42 -34.46 14.95 -16.56
N SER A 43 -35.63 15.26 -17.13
CA SER A 43 -36.10 16.64 -17.16
C SER A 43 -36.56 17.00 -15.75
N ALA A 44 -35.66 17.55 -14.95
CA ALA A 44 -36.06 18.21 -13.71
C ALA A 44 -36.93 19.41 -14.11
N ALA A 45 -38.19 19.44 -13.67
CA ALA A 45 -38.96 20.66 -13.68
C ALA A 45 -38.28 21.61 -12.70
N TRP A 46 -37.55 22.60 -13.23
CA TRP A 46 -36.90 23.65 -12.46
C TRP A 46 -37.97 24.60 -11.92
N THR A 47 -38.70 24.20 -10.88
CA THR A 47 -39.69 25.09 -10.25
C THR A 47 -39.46 25.35 -8.77
N ASP A 48 -38.56 24.63 -8.10
CA ASP A 48 -38.24 24.91 -6.70
C ASP A 48 -36.75 25.23 -6.52
N PRO A 49 -36.37 26.41 -6.02
CA PRO A 49 -35.01 26.67 -5.60
C PRO A 49 -34.68 25.78 -4.41
N ALA A 50 -33.87 24.74 -4.65
CA ALA A 50 -33.29 23.92 -3.60
C ALA A 50 -32.09 24.65 -2.98
N TYR A 51 -32.21 25.04 -1.72
CA TYR A 51 -31.10 25.63 -0.95
C TYR A 51 -30.37 24.52 -0.20
N PHE A 52 -29.08 24.34 -0.52
CA PHE A 52 -28.20 23.44 0.20
C PHE A 52 -27.26 24.25 1.08
N THR A 53 -27.29 24.00 2.38
CA THR A 53 -26.29 24.54 3.32
C THR A 53 -25.19 23.50 3.50
N ALA A 54 -24.04 23.74 2.87
CA ALA A 54 -22.82 22.99 3.19
C ALA A 54 -22.11 23.71 4.34
N ALA A 55 -21.83 22.99 5.43
CA ALA A 55 -20.93 23.51 6.45
C ALA A 55 -19.51 23.57 5.86
N ALA A 56 -19.00 24.79 5.64
CA ALA A 56 -17.60 24.98 5.30
C ALA A 56 -16.77 24.67 6.55
N SER A 57 -16.11 23.52 6.59
CA SER A 57 -15.08 23.29 7.60
C SER A 57 -13.87 24.14 7.26
N SER A 58 -13.37 24.91 8.21
CA SER A 58 -12.08 25.56 8.10
C SER A 58 -11.00 24.48 8.13
N GLY A 59 -10.56 24.02 6.97
CA GLY A 59 -9.38 23.19 6.81
C GLY A 59 -8.14 24.08 6.67
N SER A 60 -7.11 23.83 7.45
CA SER A 60 -5.77 24.33 7.14
C SER A 60 -5.20 23.47 6.01
N TRP A 61 -4.90 24.08 4.87
CA TRP A 61 -4.14 23.42 3.82
C TRP A 61 -2.73 23.16 4.34
N VAL A 62 -2.39 21.89 4.56
CA VAL A 62 -1.00 21.51 4.80
C VAL A 62 -0.23 21.88 3.54
N ALA A 63 0.76 22.77 3.66
CA ALA A 63 1.59 23.14 2.53
C ALA A 63 2.15 21.88 1.88
N ALA A 64 1.99 21.74 0.56
CA ALA A 64 2.50 20.59 -0.16
C ALA A 64 4.02 20.51 0.03
N SER A 65 4.50 19.37 0.54
CA SER A 65 5.93 19.15 0.68
C SER A 65 6.56 19.03 -0.71
N PRO A 66 7.71 19.68 -0.97
CA PRO A 66 8.43 19.51 -2.23
C PRO A 66 8.94 18.08 -2.41
N PHE A 67 9.05 17.31 -1.33
CA PHE A 67 9.60 15.95 -1.32
C PHE A 67 8.54 14.87 -1.61
N GLY A 68 7.27 15.25 -1.78
CA GLY A 68 6.17 14.34 -2.09
C GLY A 68 5.06 14.34 -1.04
N THR A 69 4.25 13.28 -1.03
CA THR A 69 3.12 13.16 -0.09
C THR A 69 3.37 12.05 0.92
N CYS A 70 2.68 12.18 2.06
CA CYS A 70 2.67 11.18 3.11
C CYS A 70 1.26 11.00 3.65
N THR A 71 0.82 9.75 3.85
CA THR A 71 -0.49 9.42 4.40
C THR A 71 -0.36 8.32 5.43
N VAL A 72 -0.96 8.51 6.61
CA VAL A 72 -1.09 7.43 7.59
C VAL A 72 -2.22 6.51 7.15
N VAL A 73 -1.93 5.23 7.00
CA VAL A 73 -2.89 4.21 6.58
C VAL A 73 -2.89 3.06 7.57
N THR A 74 -3.98 2.30 7.64
CA THR A 74 -4.03 1.03 8.36
C THR A 74 -3.10 0.01 7.68
N MET A 75 -2.82 -1.10 8.36
CA MET A 75 -2.12 -2.23 7.73
C MET A 75 -2.83 -2.79 6.48
N ALA A 76 -4.13 -2.54 6.33
CA ALA A 76 -4.89 -2.87 5.13
C ALA A 76 -4.80 -1.82 4.01
N GLY A 77 -4.06 -0.72 4.22
CA GLY A 77 -3.85 0.35 3.24
C GLY A 77 -4.96 1.42 3.22
N VAL A 78 -5.82 1.46 4.24
CA VAL A 78 -6.92 2.45 4.31
C VAL A 78 -6.46 3.71 5.05
N PRO A 79 -6.63 4.93 4.51
CA PRO A 79 -6.28 6.17 5.20
C PRO A 79 -6.95 6.30 6.58
N VAL A 80 -6.17 6.72 7.59
CA VAL A 80 -6.66 6.92 8.96
C VAL A 80 -7.06 8.38 9.15
N ALA A 81 -8.33 8.63 9.43
CA ALA A 81 -8.85 9.98 9.63
C ALA A 81 -8.25 10.66 10.87
N GLY A 82 -7.98 11.96 10.78
CA GLY A 82 -7.42 12.76 11.88
C GLY A 82 -5.92 12.59 12.09
N ARG A 83 -5.26 11.71 11.34
CA ARG A 83 -3.81 11.55 11.34
C ARG A 83 -3.15 12.52 10.39
N THR A 84 -1.96 12.94 10.77
CA THR A 84 -1.10 13.87 10.04
C THR A 84 0.20 13.16 9.68
N CYS A 85 0.65 13.38 8.46
CA CYS A 85 2.00 13.04 8.07
C CYS A 85 2.51 14.02 7.02
N THR A 86 3.77 14.42 7.13
CA THR A 86 4.43 15.31 6.18
C THR A 86 5.87 14.88 6.00
N VAL A 87 6.33 14.86 4.75
CA VAL A 87 7.75 14.68 4.45
C VAL A 87 8.45 16.02 4.66
N THR A 88 9.32 16.12 5.65
CA THR A 88 10.00 17.38 6.01
C THR A 88 11.41 17.48 5.44
N GLY A 89 12.00 16.36 5.03
CA GLY A 89 13.33 16.33 4.43
C GLY A 89 13.58 15.08 3.62
N LEU A 90 14.31 15.23 2.51
CA LEU A 90 14.86 14.14 1.72
C LEU A 90 16.27 14.52 1.28
N VAL A 91 17.26 13.80 1.80
CA VAL A 91 18.69 14.10 1.62
C VAL A 91 19.40 12.89 1.04
N TYR A 92 20.15 13.13 -0.02
CA TYR A 92 21.10 12.16 -0.56
C TYR A 92 22.38 12.17 0.26
N VAL A 93 22.87 10.98 0.59
CA VAL A 93 24.16 10.76 1.22
C VAL A 93 24.94 9.70 0.45
N ASP A 94 26.17 10.03 0.10
CA ASP A 94 27.13 9.06 -0.41
C ASP A 94 27.94 8.51 0.77
N PHE A 95 27.75 7.23 1.07
CA PHE A 95 28.50 6.54 2.11
C PHE A 95 29.77 5.86 1.57
N GLY A 96 30.05 5.94 0.27
CA GLY A 96 31.28 5.43 -0.32
C GLY A 96 31.39 3.91 -0.30
N ASP A 97 30.27 3.18 -0.23
CA ASP A 97 30.18 1.72 0.01
C ASP A 97 30.99 0.83 -0.95
N GLY A 98 31.55 1.39 -2.02
CA GLY A 98 32.19 0.64 -3.10
C GLY A 98 31.13 -0.14 -3.91
N LYS A 99 31.13 0.03 -5.23
CA LYS A 99 30.22 -0.71 -6.11
C LYS A 99 30.97 -1.24 -7.33
N PRO A 100 30.43 -2.27 -8.00
CA PRO A 100 31.00 -2.75 -9.25
C PRO A 100 31.19 -1.60 -10.22
N VAL A 101 32.26 -1.67 -11.02
CA VAL A 101 32.56 -0.68 -12.05
C VAL A 101 31.33 -0.46 -12.93
N GLY A 102 30.90 0.80 -13.07
CA GLY A 102 29.73 1.17 -13.86
C GLY A 102 28.42 1.25 -13.07
N GLN A 103 28.44 1.08 -11.74
CA GLN A 103 27.29 1.33 -10.87
C GLN A 103 27.58 2.44 -9.87
N ARG A 104 26.53 3.16 -9.45
CA ARG A 104 26.57 4.07 -8.29
C ARG A 104 25.43 3.72 -7.36
N THR A 105 25.72 3.67 -6.06
CA THR A 105 24.71 3.56 -5.00
C THR A 105 24.67 4.87 -4.25
N GLY A 106 23.46 5.27 -3.86
CA GLY A 106 23.20 6.40 -3.00
C GLY A 106 22.30 5.99 -1.86
N HIS A 107 22.43 6.66 -0.73
CA HIS A 107 21.52 6.51 0.40
C HIS A 107 20.63 7.73 0.49
N MET A 108 19.35 7.50 0.73
CA MET A 108 18.34 8.52 0.87
C MET A 108 17.88 8.54 2.32
N ASN A 109 18.15 9.64 3.01
CA ASN A 109 17.66 9.89 4.36
C ASN A 109 16.37 10.69 4.27
N LEU A 110 15.29 10.08 4.73
CA LEU A 110 13.95 10.63 4.78
C LEU A 110 13.66 11.12 6.20
N THR A 111 13.16 12.35 6.33
CA THR A 111 12.64 12.90 7.59
C THR A 111 11.15 13.13 7.47
N LEU A 112 10.40 12.67 8.46
CA LEU A 112 8.94 12.74 8.53
C LEU A 112 8.51 13.44 9.82
N ALA A 113 7.49 14.28 9.71
CA ALA A 113 6.67 14.70 10.84
C ALA A 113 5.35 13.93 10.77
N THR A 114 5.05 13.09 11.76
CA THR A 114 3.89 12.19 11.75
C THR A 114 3.39 11.90 13.16
N ASP A 115 2.09 11.66 13.31
CA ASP A 115 1.47 11.21 14.55
C ASP A 115 0.94 9.76 14.46
N ALA A 116 1.40 8.99 13.46
CA ALA A 116 1.07 7.58 13.29
C ALA A 116 1.43 6.75 14.54
N ARG A 117 0.64 5.73 14.85
CA ARG A 117 0.92 4.82 15.97
C ARG A 117 2.09 3.90 15.64
N SER A 118 2.96 3.73 16.63
CA SER A 118 4.09 2.80 16.56
C SER A 118 3.74 1.38 17.04
N ASP A 119 2.45 1.09 17.32
CA ASP A 119 1.96 -0.18 17.86
C ASP A 119 1.74 -1.28 16.79
N GLY A 120 2.04 -0.97 15.52
CA GLY A 120 1.87 -1.88 14.39
C GLY A 120 0.46 -1.95 13.82
N SER A 121 -0.48 -1.13 14.31
CA SER A 121 -1.83 -1.02 13.73
C SER A 121 -1.89 -0.09 12.50
N GLU A 122 -0.91 0.80 12.38
CA GLU A 122 -0.80 1.82 11.33
C GLU A 122 0.57 1.71 10.62
N GLN A 123 0.60 2.14 9.37
CA GLN A 123 1.81 2.29 8.57
C GLN A 123 1.76 3.61 7.80
N ILE A 124 2.90 4.03 7.27
CA ILE A 124 3.01 5.29 6.55
C ILE A 124 3.14 4.98 5.07
N ARG A 125 2.16 5.42 4.26
CA ARG A 125 2.26 5.43 2.81
C ARG A 125 2.96 6.71 2.36
N LEU A 126 3.96 6.57 1.51
CA LEU A 126 4.75 7.65 0.93
C LEU A 126 4.62 7.63 -0.58
N ASP A 127 4.53 8.80 -1.19
CA ASP A 127 4.73 9.00 -2.63
C ASP A 127 5.83 10.05 -2.80
N LEU A 128 7.09 9.61 -2.89
CA LEU A 128 8.27 10.48 -2.80
C LEU A 128 8.69 11.04 -4.16
N LEU A 129 8.92 12.35 -4.22
CA LEU A 129 9.44 13.05 -5.39
C LEU A 129 10.96 13.17 -5.30
N LEU A 130 11.67 12.18 -5.83
CA LEU A 130 13.13 12.08 -5.68
C LEU A 130 13.92 13.21 -6.38
N ALA A 131 13.31 13.90 -7.34
CA ALA A 131 13.92 15.05 -8.01
C ALA A 131 14.14 16.24 -7.07
N ALA A 132 13.39 16.34 -5.96
CA ALA A 132 13.55 17.38 -4.94
C ALA A 132 14.60 17.05 -3.88
N THR A 133 15.28 15.90 -4.00
CA THR A 133 16.28 15.46 -3.02
C THR A 133 17.45 16.44 -2.95
N THR A 134 17.81 16.86 -1.74
CA THR A 134 18.99 17.71 -1.52
C THR A 134 20.27 16.88 -1.60
N GLY A 135 21.30 17.41 -2.26
CA GLY A 135 22.62 16.78 -2.36
C GLY A 135 22.74 15.71 -3.44
N LEU A 136 21.67 15.41 -4.18
CA LEU A 136 21.72 14.44 -5.27
C LEU A 136 22.60 14.97 -6.41
N PRO A 137 23.57 14.18 -6.92
CA PRO A 137 24.39 14.60 -8.04
C PRO A 137 23.56 14.93 -9.28
N THR A 138 23.86 16.04 -9.96
CA THR A 138 23.12 16.49 -11.15
C THR A 138 23.25 15.54 -12.34
N ASN A 139 24.24 14.64 -12.32
CA ASN A 139 24.46 13.62 -13.34
C ASN A 139 23.80 12.26 -12.99
N TRP A 140 22.75 12.25 -12.14
CA TRP A 140 22.00 11.04 -11.83
C TRP A 140 21.18 10.53 -13.03
N ILE A 141 21.30 9.23 -13.32
CA ILE A 141 20.68 8.53 -14.45
C ILE A 141 19.49 7.73 -13.93
N TRP A 142 18.32 8.37 -13.93
CA TRP A 142 17.07 7.78 -13.46
C TRP A 142 16.60 6.59 -14.31
N THR A 143 16.81 6.64 -15.63
CA THR A 143 16.30 5.60 -16.55
C THR A 143 16.79 4.18 -16.24
N ASN A 144 17.91 4.03 -15.54
CA ASN A 144 18.46 2.76 -15.07
C ASN A 144 18.61 2.74 -13.54
N ALA A 145 17.82 3.53 -12.82
CA ALA A 145 17.85 3.58 -11.39
C ALA A 145 16.78 2.69 -10.76
N ALA A 146 17.06 2.17 -9.57
CA ALA A 146 16.07 1.50 -8.76
C ALA A 146 16.33 1.68 -7.28
N VAL A 147 15.30 1.45 -6.48
CA VAL A 147 15.45 1.22 -5.03
C VAL A 147 15.94 -0.21 -4.82
N THR A 148 16.94 -0.43 -3.97
CA THR A 148 17.53 -1.77 -3.76
C THR A 148 17.54 -2.22 -2.30
N GLY A 149 17.12 -1.39 -1.36
CA GLY A 149 17.12 -1.75 0.06
C GLY A 149 16.85 -0.60 1.01
N GLY A 150 17.11 -0.87 2.29
CA GLY A 150 16.88 0.03 3.41
C GLY A 150 15.61 -0.30 4.19
N ASN A 151 15.04 0.71 4.84
CA ASN A 151 13.92 0.58 5.76
C ASN A 151 12.56 0.76 5.11
N LEU A 152 12.49 1.22 3.86
CA LEU A 152 11.24 1.35 3.13
C LEU A 152 10.90 0.07 2.37
N THR A 153 9.62 -0.29 2.35
CA THR A 153 9.11 -1.37 1.50
C THR A 153 8.39 -0.74 0.30
N ALA A 154 8.93 -0.85 -0.91
CA ALA A 154 8.27 -0.25 -2.08
C ALA A 154 6.93 -0.92 -2.37
N TYR A 155 5.92 -0.16 -2.78
CA TYR A 155 4.60 -0.68 -3.14
C TYR A 155 4.58 -1.13 -4.61
N PRO A 156 3.95 -2.27 -4.98
CA PRO A 156 3.10 -3.17 -4.18
C PRO A 156 3.82 -4.33 -3.46
N GLY A 157 5.06 -4.15 -3.01
CA GLY A 157 5.77 -5.15 -2.18
C GLY A 157 7.06 -5.69 -2.79
N TYR A 158 7.65 -4.98 -3.75
CA TYR A 158 8.94 -5.36 -4.31
C TYR A 158 10.03 -4.49 -3.67
N THR A 159 11.17 -5.09 -3.30
CA THR A 159 12.42 -4.41 -2.91
C THR A 159 13.05 -3.62 -4.07
N CYS A 160 12.23 -3.30 -5.08
CA CYS A 160 12.64 -3.10 -6.45
C CYS A 160 11.58 -2.35 -7.25
N ALA A 161 11.62 -1.03 -7.12
CA ALA A 161 10.87 -0.12 -7.98
C ALA A 161 11.86 0.50 -8.98
N THR A 162 11.62 0.30 -10.28
CA THR A 162 12.36 1.03 -11.32
C THR A 162 11.97 2.50 -11.24
N LEU A 163 12.97 3.36 -11.15
CA LEU A 163 12.79 4.81 -11.04
C LEU A 163 12.83 5.42 -12.44
N THR A 164 11.94 4.95 -13.32
CA THR A 164 12.04 5.14 -14.78
C THR A 164 12.10 6.60 -15.23
N GLN A 165 11.65 7.56 -14.42
CA GLN A 165 11.69 8.98 -14.76
C GLN A 165 11.98 9.89 -13.55
N PRO A 166 12.75 10.97 -13.74
CA PRO A 166 12.82 12.07 -12.78
C PRO A 166 11.42 12.69 -12.63
N GLY A 167 10.79 12.49 -11.47
CA GLY A 167 9.47 13.07 -11.16
C GLY A 167 8.33 12.06 -11.08
N ALA A 168 8.53 10.80 -11.49
CA ALA A 168 7.60 9.75 -11.10
C ALA A 168 7.70 9.54 -9.57
N PRO A 169 6.59 9.57 -8.83
CA PRO A 169 6.64 9.35 -7.40
C PRO A 169 7.07 7.92 -7.10
N LEU A 170 8.01 7.75 -6.18
CA LEU A 170 8.31 6.46 -5.58
C LEU A 170 7.25 6.17 -4.52
N THR A 171 6.34 5.25 -4.79
CA THR A 171 5.37 4.78 -3.78
C THR A 171 6.02 3.73 -2.87
N ALA A 172 6.00 3.97 -1.56
CA ALA A 172 6.57 3.05 -0.57
C ALA A 172 5.80 3.09 0.75
N TYR A 173 6.01 2.07 1.58
CA TYR A 173 5.61 2.05 2.97
C TYR A 173 6.81 2.22 3.89
N ALA A 174 6.67 3.10 4.87
CA ALA A 174 7.58 3.18 6.01
C ALA A 174 7.02 2.32 7.16
N PRO A 175 7.88 1.56 7.86
CA PRO A 175 7.47 0.74 8.99
C PRO A 175 7.00 1.61 10.16
N GLY A 176 6.10 1.07 10.99
CA GLY A 176 5.46 1.82 12.08
C GLY A 176 6.43 2.44 13.10
N TRP A 177 7.63 1.89 13.30
CA TRP A 177 8.64 2.48 14.20
C TRP A 177 9.15 3.85 13.73
N VAL A 178 8.99 4.19 12.44
CA VAL A 178 9.38 5.50 11.90
C VAL A 178 8.60 6.63 12.55
N SER A 179 7.40 6.36 13.11
CA SER A 179 6.67 7.39 13.84
C SER A 179 7.33 7.78 15.16
N THR A 180 8.15 6.89 15.74
CA THR A 180 8.92 7.18 16.97
C THR A 180 10.19 7.95 16.67
N THR A 181 10.89 7.61 15.58
CA THR A 181 12.18 8.22 15.24
C THR A 181 12.07 9.45 14.34
N GLY A 182 10.97 9.57 13.60
CA GLY A 182 10.79 10.60 12.57
C GLY A 182 11.69 10.42 11.35
N THR A 183 12.41 9.30 11.22
CA THR A 183 13.41 9.11 10.16
C THR A 183 13.36 7.71 9.56
N ALA A 184 13.54 7.62 8.25
CA ALA A 184 13.74 6.37 7.52
C ALA A 184 14.87 6.51 6.51
N GLN A 185 15.45 5.39 6.07
CA GLN A 185 16.47 5.38 5.04
C GLN A 185 16.10 4.39 3.93
N PHE A 186 16.49 4.67 2.70
CA PHE A 186 16.47 3.70 1.61
C PHE A 186 17.66 3.88 0.68
N GLN A 187 18.01 2.83 -0.03
CA GLN A 187 19.09 2.81 -0.99
C GLN A 187 18.54 2.96 -2.39
N ILE A 188 19.17 3.82 -3.19
CA ILE A 188 18.97 3.87 -4.63
C ILE A 188 20.25 3.47 -5.34
N THR A 189 20.12 2.85 -6.49
CA THR A 189 21.23 2.52 -7.37
C THR A 189 20.95 3.04 -8.76
N GLU A 190 22.01 3.30 -9.53
CA GLU A 190 21.94 3.56 -10.96
C GLU A 190 23.02 2.77 -11.71
N GLN A 191 22.73 2.43 -12.96
CA GLN A 191 23.74 1.89 -13.88
C GLN A 191 24.22 2.95 -14.87
N ARG A 192 25.53 3.20 -14.84
CA ARG A 192 26.23 4.20 -15.66
C ARG A 192 26.90 3.61 -16.90
N SER A 193 27.23 2.32 -16.90
CA SER A 193 27.81 1.65 -18.07
C SER A 193 26.71 1.09 -18.98
N SER A 194 26.88 1.24 -20.29
CA SER A 194 26.08 0.56 -21.32
C SER A 194 26.36 -0.95 -21.42
N GLY A 195 27.30 -1.44 -20.59
CA GLY A 195 27.77 -2.82 -20.57
C GLY A 195 26.74 -3.74 -19.94
N LYS A 196 25.75 -4.13 -20.76
CA LYS A 196 24.58 -4.96 -20.45
C LYS A 196 23.63 -4.24 -19.50
N LYS A 197 22.39 -4.01 -19.96
CA LYS A 197 21.25 -3.85 -19.06
C LYS A 197 21.27 -5.05 -18.13
N SER A 198 21.85 -4.87 -16.95
CA SER A 198 21.82 -5.92 -15.96
C SER A 198 20.35 -5.97 -15.58
N ASN A 199 19.65 -7.03 -16.02
CA ASN A 199 18.32 -7.40 -15.53
C ASN A 199 18.32 -7.69 -14.00
N TYR A 200 19.38 -7.28 -13.30
CA TYR A 200 19.81 -7.62 -11.95
C TYR A 200 19.63 -6.49 -10.96
N ILE A 201 19.07 -5.35 -11.36
CA ILE A 201 18.74 -4.37 -10.32
C ILE A 201 17.62 -4.94 -9.42
N CYS A 202 16.87 -5.93 -9.93
CA CYS A 202 15.76 -6.60 -9.27
C CYS A 202 15.71 -8.10 -9.55
N THR A 203 16.44 -8.88 -8.76
CA THR A 203 16.29 -10.35 -8.64
C THR A 203 15.86 -10.71 -7.23
#